data_AF-A0A3A6DH67-F1
#
_entry.id   AF-A0A3A6DH67-F1
#
_cell.length_a   1.000
_cell.length_b   1.000
_cell.length_c   1.000
_cell.angle_alpha   90.00
_cell.angle_beta   90.00
_cell.angle_gamma   90.00
#
_symmetry.space_group_name_H-M   'P 1'
#
loop_
_entity.id
_entity.type
_entity.pdbx_description
1 polymer ?
#
loop_
_entity_poly.entity_id
_entity_poly.type
_entity_poly.pdbx_seq_one_letter_code
_entity_poly.pdbx_strand_id
1 'polypeptide(L)'
;MKEITLFIENTSAPYLKKILFLYMDIYLVQLILCFIGITSDVNSIMLLVFYPSFIFLFLLHHRRYKAFISEGGLTRVRLLPVRKSTFLYSELLFQFMTYLGLLCTHFLAWTTIYLLLADQLPFLSNSFLFFQLSQTTSQAYIPFTVMVLIADLLKLVTLTCISTLLLISMETQKMLQTILIYSAAFVCILSFKLVILQMGLQNMDDFVNCMAMILLLPLHALQLKSYFIWKRRQPK
;
A
#
# COMPACT_ATOMS: atom_id res chain seq x y z
N MET A 1 -19.64 13.16 -12.44
CA MET A 1 -19.05 12.02 -11.70
C MET A 1 -19.32 10.68 -12.38
N LYS A 2 -20.54 10.40 -12.88
CA LYS A 2 -20.89 9.13 -13.57
C LYS A 2 -19.94 8.71 -14.71
N GLU A 3 -19.43 9.66 -15.50
CA GLU A 3 -18.54 9.37 -16.63
C GLU A 3 -17.14 8.90 -16.20
N ILE A 4 -16.60 9.45 -15.09
CA ILE A 4 -15.27 9.03 -14.58
C ILE A 4 -15.36 7.66 -13.93
N THR A 5 -16.43 7.39 -13.17
CA THR A 5 -16.66 6.06 -12.58
C THR A 5 -16.78 4.98 -13.66
N LEU A 6 -17.56 5.22 -14.71
CA LEU A 6 -17.73 4.27 -15.82
C LEU A 6 -16.42 4.06 -16.59
N PHE A 7 -15.62 5.12 -16.72
CA PHE A 7 -14.31 5.07 -17.35
C PHE A 7 -13.27 4.29 -16.52
N ILE A 8 -13.31 4.42 -15.19
CA ILE A 8 -12.47 3.64 -14.28
C ILE A 8 -12.95 2.20 -14.23
N GLU A 9 -14.25 1.94 -14.17
CA GLU A 9 -14.81 0.60 -14.24
C GLU A 9 -14.35 -0.13 -15.50
N ASN A 10 -14.44 0.50 -16.67
CA ASN A 10 -14.00 -0.13 -17.93
C ASN A 10 -12.50 -0.43 -17.97
N THR A 11 -11.67 0.38 -17.30
CA THR A 11 -10.20 0.20 -17.28
C THR A 11 -9.73 -0.70 -16.13
N SER A 12 -10.51 -0.82 -15.06
CA SER A 12 -10.17 -1.59 -13.85
C SER A 12 -10.85 -2.96 -13.78
N ALA A 13 -12.06 -3.13 -14.33
CA ALA A 13 -12.80 -4.39 -14.35
C ALA A 13 -12.00 -5.60 -14.87
N PRO A 14 -11.22 -5.51 -15.99
CA PRO A 14 -10.44 -6.65 -16.46
C PRO A 14 -9.28 -7.03 -15.53
N TYR A 15 -8.88 -6.12 -14.64
CA TYR A 15 -7.80 -6.32 -13.67
C TYR A 15 -8.31 -6.70 -12.28
N LEU A 16 -9.57 -6.38 -11.95
CA LEU A 16 -10.19 -6.71 -10.66
C LEU A 16 -10.12 -8.22 -10.37
N LYS A 17 -10.49 -9.06 -11.35
CA LYS A 17 -10.43 -10.52 -11.20
C LYS A 17 -9.01 -11.01 -10.91
N LYS A 18 -8.00 -10.42 -11.56
CA LYS A 18 -6.58 -10.77 -11.37
C LYS A 18 -6.09 -10.35 -9.98
N ILE A 19 -6.53 -9.20 -9.48
CA ILE A 19 -6.22 -8.71 -8.14
C ILE A 19 -6.85 -9.63 -7.08
N LEU A 20 -8.11 -10.05 -7.27
CA LEU A 20 -8.78 -10.97 -6.35
C LEU A 20 -8.11 -12.36 -6.33
N PHE A 21 -7.70 -12.89 -7.48
CA PHE A 21 -6.91 -14.13 -7.52
C PHE A 21 -5.58 -13.99 -6.79
N LEU A 22 -4.87 -12.88 -7.00
CA LEU A 22 -3.62 -12.61 -6.30
C LEU A 22 -3.80 -12.66 -4.77
N TYR A 23 -4.89 -12.10 -4.25
CA TYR A 23 -5.19 -12.15 -2.81
C TYR A 23 -5.39 -13.58 -2.29
N MET A 24 -6.13 -14.40 -3.03
CA MET A 24 -6.35 -15.80 -2.68
C MET A 24 -5.04 -16.60 -2.73
N ASP A 25 -4.23 -16.38 -3.76
CA ASP A 25 -2.93 -17.05 -3.92
C ASP A 25 -1.99 -16.67 -2.77
N ILE A 26 -1.90 -15.39 -2.42
CA ILE A 26 -1.07 -14.90 -1.31
C ILE A 26 -1.49 -15.55 0.01
N TYR A 27 -2.80 -15.56 0.28
CA TYR A 27 -3.35 -16.18 1.48
C TYR A 27 -2.96 -17.67 1.58
N LEU A 28 -3.18 -18.42 0.50
CA LEU A 28 -2.92 -19.85 0.45
C LEU A 28 -1.43 -20.17 0.53
N VAL A 29 -0.58 -19.39 -0.16
CA VAL A 29 0.88 -19.54 -0.10
C VAL A 29 1.40 -19.33 1.33
N GLN A 30 0.89 -18.35 2.07
CA GLN A 30 1.31 -18.13 3.45
C GLN A 30 0.97 -19.33 4.35
N LEU A 31 -0.24 -19.87 4.22
CA LEU A 31 -0.64 -21.07 4.94
C LEU A 31 0.30 -22.25 4.61
N ILE A 32 0.56 -22.50 3.33
CA ILE A 32 1.44 -23.60 2.90
C ILE A 32 2.86 -23.42 3.44
N LEU A 33 3.45 -22.22 3.32
CA LEU A 33 4.79 -21.95 3.81
C LEU A 33 4.91 -22.17 5.33
N CYS A 34 3.85 -21.85 6.07
CA CYS A 34 3.75 -22.15 7.48
C CYS A 34 3.73 -23.66 7.76
N PHE A 35 2.94 -24.45 7.01
CA PHE A 35 2.86 -25.91 7.18
C PHE A 35 4.14 -26.65 6.78
N ILE A 36 4.90 -26.12 5.81
CA ILE A 36 6.19 -26.70 5.41
C ILE A 36 7.26 -26.50 6.50
N GLY A 37 7.04 -25.57 7.45
CA GLY A 37 7.94 -25.36 8.58
C GLY A 37 9.29 -24.74 8.18
N ILE A 38 9.31 -23.92 7.12
CA ILE A 38 10.54 -23.29 6.59
C ILE A 38 11.24 -22.45 7.67
N THR A 39 10.47 -21.81 8.55
CA THR A 39 10.97 -21.08 9.73
C THR A 39 10.00 -21.24 10.89
N SER A 40 10.50 -21.34 12.13
CA SER A 40 9.70 -21.29 13.36
C SER A 40 9.01 -19.94 13.57
N ASP A 41 9.55 -18.88 12.96
CA ASP A 41 9.10 -17.51 13.17
C ASP A 41 8.04 -17.12 12.14
N VAL A 42 6.78 -17.08 12.57
CA VAL A 42 5.63 -16.66 11.74
C VAL A 42 5.89 -15.29 11.09
N ASN A 43 6.50 -14.35 11.82
CA ASN A 43 6.80 -13.00 11.33
C ASN A 43 7.73 -12.99 10.11
N SER A 44 8.68 -13.93 10.04
CA SER A 44 9.63 -14.05 8.94
C SER A 44 8.94 -14.54 7.66
N ILE A 45 8.02 -15.50 7.78
CA ILE A 45 7.17 -15.97 6.67
C ILE A 45 6.31 -14.83 6.13
N MET A 46 5.71 -14.05 7.04
CA MET A 46 4.88 -12.90 6.68
C MET A 46 5.66 -11.88 5.88
N LEU A 47 6.84 -11.46 6.36
CA LEU A 47 7.68 -10.50 5.65
C LEU A 47 8.12 -11.03 4.28
N LEU A 48 8.47 -12.31 4.19
CA LEU A 48 8.93 -12.96 2.97
C LEU A 48 7.85 -12.96 1.87
N VAL A 49 6.57 -13.12 2.23
CA VAL A 49 5.46 -13.07 1.26
C VAL A 49 4.97 -11.63 1.04
N PHE A 50 5.09 -10.77 2.04
CA PHE A 50 4.63 -9.38 1.98
C PHE A 50 5.35 -8.60 0.88
N TYR A 51 6.68 -8.51 0.87
CA TYR A 51 7.38 -7.68 -0.12
C TYR A 51 7.13 -8.11 -1.58
N PRO A 52 7.23 -9.40 -1.97
CA PRO A 52 6.89 -9.83 -3.32
C PRO A 52 5.46 -9.51 -3.70
N SER A 53 4.50 -9.66 -2.77
CA SER A 53 3.10 -9.37 -3.05
C SER A 53 2.83 -7.91 -3.43
N PHE A 54 3.53 -6.96 -2.79
CA PHE A 54 3.48 -5.55 -3.17
C PHE A 54 4.07 -5.31 -4.56
N ILE A 55 5.19 -5.96 -4.89
CA ILE A 55 5.82 -5.85 -6.20
C ILE A 55 4.87 -6.38 -7.29
N PHE A 56 4.24 -7.54 -7.07
CA PHE A 56 3.28 -8.10 -8.02
C PHE A 56 2.07 -7.19 -8.22
N LEU A 57 1.51 -6.63 -7.15
CA LEU A 57 0.39 -5.70 -7.23
C LEU A 57 0.80 -4.41 -7.97
N PHE A 58 1.99 -3.88 -7.70
CA PHE A 58 2.54 -2.72 -8.40
C PHE A 58 2.72 -3.00 -9.91
N LEU A 59 3.26 -4.16 -10.28
CA LEU A 59 3.41 -4.57 -11.68
C LEU A 59 2.06 -4.70 -12.40
N LEU A 60 1.03 -5.17 -11.69
CA LEU A 60 -0.32 -5.27 -12.22
C LEU A 60 -0.90 -3.88 -12.49
N HIS A 61 -0.73 -2.94 -11.56
CA HIS A 61 -1.09 -1.53 -11.76
C HIS A 61 -0.32 -0.89 -12.92
N HIS A 62 0.97 -1.19 -13.06
CA HIS A 62 1.76 -0.72 -14.19
C HIS A 62 1.22 -1.24 -15.53
N ARG A 63 0.91 -2.53 -15.63
CA ARG A 63 0.30 -3.11 -16.83
C ARG A 63 -1.04 -2.46 -17.18
N ARG A 64 -1.90 -2.26 -16.17
CA ARG A 64 -3.19 -1.55 -16.34
C ARG A 64 -2.97 -0.13 -16.87
N TYR A 65 -2.07 0.62 -16.25
CA TYR A 65 -1.80 2.00 -16.62
C TYR A 65 -1.18 2.12 -18.03
N LYS A 66 -0.30 1.18 -18.40
CA LYS A 66 0.27 1.10 -19.74
C LYS A 66 -0.78 0.80 -20.80
N ALA A 67 -1.67 -0.17 -20.56
CA ALA A 67 -2.80 -0.46 -21.45
C ALA A 67 -3.69 0.77 -21.62
N PHE A 68 -4.02 1.42 -20.51
CA PHE A 68 -4.80 2.66 -20.48
C PHE A 68 -4.20 3.77 -21.37
N ILE A 69 -2.89 3.98 -21.31
CA ILE A 69 -2.21 4.98 -22.14
C ILE A 69 -2.23 4.56 -23.61
N SER A 70 -1.96 3.28 -23.90
CA SER A 70 -1.92 2.77 -25.28
C SER A 70 -3.26 2.93 -26.02
N GLU A 71 -4.38 2.88 -25.30
CA GLU A 71 -5.73 3.10 -25.85
C GLU A 71 -6.09 4.60 -26.02
N GLY A 72 -5.15 5.51 -25.76
CA GLY A 72 -5.40 6.94 -25.77
C GLY A 72 -6.24 7.41 -24.58
N GLY A 73 -6.24 6.67 -23.46
CA GLY A 73 -7.01 7.02 -22.28
C GLY A 73 -6.72 8.44 -21.76
N LEU A 74 -5.46 8.87 -21.85
CA LEU A 74 -5.03 10.22 -21.45
C LEU A 74 -5.67 11.34 -22.30
N THR A 75 -5.85 11.11 -23.62
CA THR A 75 -6.48 12.11 -24.50
C THR A 75 -7.98 12.15 -24.25
N ARG A 76 -8.63 11.00 -24.00
CA ARG A 76 -10.05 10.94 -23.61
C ARG A 76 -10.32 11.68 -22.30
N VAL A 77 -9.51 11.46 -21.27
CA VAL A 77 -9.62 12.18 -19.98
C VAL A 77 -9.43 13.69 -20.15
N ARG A 78 -8.59 14.13 -21.10
CA ARG A 78 -8.40 15.57 -21.40
C ARG A 78 -9.61 16.21 -22.05
N LEU A 79 -10.42 15.44 -22.76
CA LEU A 79 -11.61 15.92 -23.47
C LEU A 79 -12.84 15.97 -22.55
N LEU A 80 -12.83 15.21 -21.45
CA LEU A 80 -13.91 15.25 -20.47
C LEU A 80 -14.01 16.64 -19.82
N PRO A 81 -15.24 17.17 -19.61
CA PRO A 81 -15.48 18.46 -18.96
C PRO A 81 -15.31 18.35 -17.44
N VAL A 82 -14.22 17.73 -16.97
CA VAL A 82 -13.96 17.50 -15.54
C VAL A 82 -12.57 18.03 -15.16
N ARG A 83 -12.43 18.43 -13.90
CA ARG A 83 -11.13 18.83 -13.35
C ARG A 83 -10.16 17.65 -13.45
N LYS A 84 -9.00 17.89 -14.05
CA LYS A 84 -7.95 16.86 -14.23
C LYS A 84 -7.54 16.20 -12.90
N SER A 85 -7.56 16.96 -11.80
CA SER A 85 -7.27 16.46 -10.46
C SER A 85 -8.21 15.33 -10.02
N THR A 86 -9.46 15.35 -10.50
CA THR A 86 -10.46 14.31 -10.19
C THR A 86 -10.02 12.93 -10.66
N PHE A 87 -9.38 12.83 -11.84
CA PHE A 87 -8.85 11.56 -12.35
C PHE A 87 -7.73 10.99 -11.47
N LEU A 88 -6.85 11.85 -10.95
CA LEU A 88 -5.80 11.38 -10.04
C LEU A 88 -6.36 10.97 -8.69
N TYR A 89 -7.28 11.74 -8.12
CA TYR A 89 -7.89 11.34 -6.84
C TYR A 89 -8.58 9.98 -6.95
N SER A 90 -9.24 9.72 -8.08
CA SER A 90 -9.85 8.42 -8.32
C SER A 90 -8.83 7.31 -8.55
N GLU A 91 -7.71 7.59 -9.21
CA GLU A 91 -6.61 6.63 -9.40
C GLU A 91 -5.88 6.32 -8.09
N LEU A 92 -5.69 7.35 -7.25
CA LEU A 92 -5.09 7.22 -5.91
C LEU A 92 -6.01 6.44 -4.98
N LEU A 93 -7.31 6.71 -5.02
CA LEU A 93 -8.31 5.95 -4.27
C LEU A 93 -8.36 4.49 -4.74
N PHE A 94 -8.33 4.23 -6.05
CA PHE A 94 -8.31 2.87 -6.59
C PHE A 94 -7.07 2.10 -6.09
N GLN A 95 -5.88 2.68 -6.22
CA GLN A 95 -4.65 2.06 -5.73
C GLN A 95 -4.69 1.86 -4.21
N PHE A 96 -5.16 2.85 -3.44
CA PHE A 96 -5.37 2.74 -2.00
C PHE A 96 -6.25 1.54 -1.63
N MET A 97 -7.41 1.38 -2.27
CA MET A 97 -8.30 0.24 -2.01
C MET A 97 -7.64 -1.10 -2.32
N THR A 98 -6.82 -1.18 -3.37
CA THR A 98 -6.10 -2.43 -3.70
C THR A 98 -4.97 -2.75 -2.71
N TYR A 99 -4.16 -1.77 -2.30
CA TYR A 99 -3.13 -2.02 -1.30
C TYR A 99 -3.75 -2.28 0.09
N LEU A 100 -4.89 -1.66 0.41
CA LEU A 100 -5.65 -1.97 1.62
C LEU A 100 -6.14 -3.43 1.58
N GLY A 101 -6.71 -3.88 0.47
CA GLY A 101 -7.12 -5.27 0.29
C GLY A 101 -5.96 -6.25 0.48
N LEU A 102 -4.79 -5.93 -0.08
CA LEU A 102 -3.57 -6.71 0.12
C LEU A 102 -3.18 -6.79 1.62
N LEU A 103 -3.13 -5.66 2.31
CA LEU A 103 -2.82 -5.60 3.73
C LEU A 103 -3.84 -6.38 4.58
N CYS A 104 -5.13 -6.30 4.25
CA CYS A 104 -6.17 -7.13 4.88
C CYS A 104 -5.92 -8.63 4.67
N THR A 105 -5.48 -9.05 3.49
CA THR A 105 -5.21 -10.48 3.22
C THR A 105 -4.04 -11.02 4.05
N HIS A 106 -3.00 -10.20 4.24
CA HIS A 106 -1.87 -10.53 5.12
C HIS A 106 -2.30 -10.61 6.58
N PHE A 107 -3.11 -9.67 7.07
CA PHE A 107 -3.63 -9.74 8.43
C PHE A 107 -4.53 -10.97 8.65
N LEU A 108 -5.36 -11.30 7.65
CA LEU A 108 -6.22 -12.47 7.71
C LEU A 108 -5.38 -13.75 7.74
N ALA A 109 -4.39 -13.89 6.86
CA ALA A 109 -3.44 -15.00 6.87
C ALA A 109 -2.69 -15.12 8.20
N TRP A 110 -2.18 -14.01 8.72
CA TRP A 110 -1.49 -13.98 10.01
C TRP A 110 -2.38 -14.45 11.14
N THR A 111 -3.60 -13.93 11.25
CA THR A 111 -4.54 -14.36 12.29
C THR A 111 -4.85 -15.85 12.18
N THR A 112 -5.03 -16.37 10.96
CA THR A 112 -5.32 -17.79 10.74
C THR A 112 -4.14 -18.68 11.09
N ILE A 113 -2.91 -18.29 10.74
CA ILE A 113 -1.70 -19.05 11.07
C ILE A 113 -1.48 -19.08 12.58
N TYR A 114 -1.63 -17.93 13.23
CA TYR A 114 -1.48 -17.83 14.67
C TYR A 114 -2.50 -18.72 15.41
N LEU A 115 -3.74 -18.79 14.93
CA LEU A 115 -4.77 -19.68 15.48
C LEU A 115 -4.50 -21.16 15.19
N LEU A 116 -3.98 -21.50 14.02
CA LEU A 116 -3.67 -22.88 13.63
C LEU A 116 -2.46 -23.46 14.37
N LEU A 117 -1.45 -22.62 14.67
CA LEU A 117 -0.25 -23.03 15.43
C LEU A 117 -0.48 -23.04 16.94
N ALA A 118 -1.58 -22.47 17.42
CA ALA A 118 -1.81 -22.31 18.84
C ALA A 118 -2.45 -23.55 19.47
N ASP A 119 -1.64 -24.59 19.69
CA ASP A 119 -1.89 -25.65 20.68
C ASP A 119 -1.89 -25.12 22.14
N GLN A 120 -1.82 -23.79 22.35
CA GLN A 120 -1.66 -23.13 23.65
C GLN A 120 -2.79 -22.16 24.02
N LEU A 121 -3.93 -22.17 23.32
CA LEU A 121 -5.05 -21.28 23.67
C LEU A 121 -6.02 -21.96 24.66
N PRO A 122 -6.23 -21.39 25.87
CA PRO A 122 -7.03 -22.02 26.93
C PRO A 122 -8.54 -22.12 26.66
N PHE A 123 -9.04 -21.63 25.52
CA PHE A 123 -10.48 -21.60 25.20
C PHE A 123 -10.74 -22.21 23.81
N LEU A 124 -10.89 -23.53 23.78
CA LEU A 124 -10.91 -24.33 22.56
C LEU A 124 -12.19 -24.23 21.69
N SER A 125 -13.23 -23.49 22.09
CA SER A 125 -14.53 -23.55 21.37
C SER A 125 -15.04 -22.24 20.76
N ASN A 126 -14.49 -21.06 21.08
CA ASN A 126 -14.95 -19.76 20.54
C ASN A 126 -13.86 -18.66 20.52
N SER A 127 -12.59 -19.05 20.54
CA SER A 127 -11.43 -18.14 20.65
C SER A 127 -11.37 -17.08 19.55
N PHE A 128 -11.80 -17.40 18.32
CA PHE A 128 -11.81 -16.45 17.20
C PHE A 128 -12.75 -15.25 17.43
N LEU A 129 -13.98 -15.52 17.89
CA LEU A 129 -14.98 -14.47 18.17
C LEU A 129 -14.58 -13.64 19.39
N PHE A 130 -14.08 -14.26 20.45
CA PHE A 130 -13.58 -13.54 21.64
C PHE A 130 -12.34 -12.69 21.35
N PHE A 131 -11.41 -13.20 20.53
CA PHE A 131 -10.23 -12.48 20.07
C PHE A 131 -10.58 -11.22 19.27
N GLN A 132 -11.61 -11.28 18.41
CA GLN A 132 -12.07 -10.12 17.63
C GLN A 132 -12.85 -9.09 18.47
N LEU A 133 -13.55 -9.54 19.51
CA LEU A 133 -14.48 -8.68 20.27
C LEU A 133 -13.86 -8.05 21.53
N SER A 134 -12.74 -8.57 22.05
CA SER A 134 -12.11 -8.06 23.28
C SER A 134 -10.71 -7.50 23.04
N GLN A 135 -10.54 -6.20 23.34
CA GLN A 135 -9.29 -5.47 23.21
C GLN A 135 -8.16 -6.04 24.09
N THR A 136 -8.49 -6.55 25.28
CA THR A 136 -7.50 -7.12 26.22
C THR A 136 -6.96 -8.46 25.74
N THR A 137 -7.81 -9.31 25.14
CA THR A 137 -7.37 -10.56 24.51
C THR A 137 -6.64 -10.29 23.20
N SER A 138 -7.07 -9.29 22.43
CA SER A 138 -6.39 -8.91 21.19
C SER A 138 -4.95 -8.48 21.44
N GLN A 139 -4.69 -7.63 22.45
CA GLN A 139 -3.33 -7.21 22.83
C GLN A 139 -2.42 -8.35 23.31
N ALA A 140 -2.99 -9.39 23.92
CA ALA A 140 -2.23 -10.55 24.41
C ALA A 140 -1.77 -11.48 23.27
N TYR A 141 -2.51 -11.54 22.16
CA TYR A 141 -2.25 -12.46 21.05
C TYR A 141 -1.74 -11.78 19.77
N ILE A 142 -2.06 -10.50 19.59
CA ILE A 142 -1.52 -9.64 18.52
C ILE A 142 -1.13 -8.29 19.16
N PRO A 143 0.17 -8.03 19.39
CA PRO A 143 0.64 -6.86 20.13
C PRO A 143 0.62 -5.59 19.26
N PHE A 144 -0.49 -5.30 18.58
CA PHE A 144 -0.67 -4.01 17.90
C PHE A 144 -1.12 -2.95 18.89
N THR A 145 -0.21 -2.03 19.20
CA THR A 145 -0.59 -0.79 19.85
C THR A 145 -1.32 0.12 18.86
N VAL A 146 -2.14 1.04 19.38
CA VAL A 146 -2.85 2.05 18.55
C VAL A 146 -1.86 2.84 17.69
N MET A 147 -0.66 3.11 18.21
CA MET A 147 0.40 3.81 17.49
C MET A 147 0.92 3.01 16.28
N VAL A 148 1.04 1.68 16.40
CA VAL A 148 1.45 0.82 15.29
C VAL A 148 0.40 0.81 14.19
N LEU A 149 -0.89 0.73 14.54
CA LEU A 149 -1.98 0.79 13.55
C LEU A 149 -2.01 2.13 12.81
N ILE A 150 -1.80 3.24 13.51
CA ILE A 150 -1.68 4.58 12.90
C ILE A 150 -0.46 4.63 11.97
N ALA A 151 0.68 4.10 12.41
CA ALA A 151 1.90 4.04 11.60
C ALA A 151 1.68 3.22 10.32
N ASP A 152 0.98 2.09 10.40
CA ASP A 152 0.72 1.22 9.26
C ASP A 152 -0.27 1.84 8.26
N LEU A 153 -1.30 2.54 8.74
CA LEU A 153 -2.17 3.37 7.91
C LEU A 153 -1.38 4.47 7.19
N LEU A 154 -0.50 5.17 7.90
CA LEU A 154 0.36 6.19 7.31
C LEU A 154 1.31 5.60 6.26
N LYS A 155 1.94 4.45 6.53
CA LYS A 155 2.77 3.72 5.55
C LYS A 155 1.97 3.35 4.31
N LEU A 156 0.72 2.90 4.48
CA LEU A 156 -0.16 2.57 3.37
C LEU A 156 -0.47 3.80 2.50
N VAL A 157 -0.76 4.94 3.13
CA VAL A 157 -1.01 6.22 2.43
C VAL A 157 0.25 6.69 1.69
N THR A 158 1.42 6.66 2.32
CA THR A 158 2.66 7.11 1.66
C THR A 158 3.04 6.17 0.52
N LEU A 159 2.89 4.85 0.68
CA LEU A 159 3.14 3.87 -0.37
C LEU A 159 2.22 4.04 -1.57
N THR A 160 0.93 4.32 -1.35
CA THR A 160 -0.03 4.57 -2.43
C THR A 160 0.31 5.86 -3.18
N CYS A 161 0.70 6.92 -2.47
CA CYS A 161 1.18 8.16 -3.08
C CYS A 161 2.46 7.94 -3.90
N ILE A 162 3.43 7.19 -3.38
CA ILE A 162 4.70 6.91 -4.08
C ILE A 162 4.43 6.07 -5.33
N SER A 163 3.67 4.99 -5.21
CA SER A 163 3.38 4.10 -6.35
C SER A 163 2.59 4.80 -7.46
N THR A 164 1.55 5.57 -7.12
CA THR A 164 0.81 6.39 -8.11
C THR A 164 1.72 7.40 -8.81
N LEU A 165 2.54 8.14 -8.06
CA LEU A 165 3.46 9.12 -8.62
C LEU A 165 4.52 8.46 -9.50
N LEU A 166 5.05 7.31 -9.10
CA LEU A 166 6.06 6.58 -9.86
C LEU A 166 5.47 6.09 -11.19
N LEU A 167 4.25 5.55 -11.18
CA LEU A 167 3.52 5.16 -12.39
C LEU A 167 3.29 6.32 -13.36
N ILE A 168 2.88 7.47 -12.85
CA ILE A 168 2.68 8.67 -13.68
C ILE A 168 4.02 9.22 -14.18
N SER A 169 5.06 9.16 -13.37
CA SER A 169 6.40 9.67 -13.69
C SER A 169 7.09 8.89 -14.80
N MET A 170 6.90 7.56 -14.84
CA MET A 170 7.38 6.67 -15.89
C MET A 170 6.90 7.11 -17.27
N GLU A 171 5.66 7.60 -17.34
CA GLU A 171 4.98 7.92 -18.60
C GLU A 171 5.10 9.40 -19.01
N THR A 172 5.57 10.25 -18.10
CA THR A 172 5.69 11.71 -18.32
C THR A 172 7.12 12.21 -18.42
N GLN A 173 8.11 11.32 -18.58
CA GLN A 173 9.55 11.60 -18.68
C GLN A 173 10.15 12.35 -17.48
N LYS A 174 9.42 12.46 -16.36
CA LYS A 174 9.88 13.06 -15.10
C LYS A 174 10.36 12.03 -14.07
N MET A 175 10.46 10.76 -14.49
CA MET A 175 10.83 9.61 -13.66
C MET A 175 12.09 9.86 -12.83
N LEU A 176 13.17 10.34 -13.46
CA LEU A 176 14.44 10.60 -12.78
C LEU A 176 14.29 11.63 -11.64
N GLN A 177 13.56 12.71 -11.88
CA GLN A 177 13.33 13.75 -10.89
C GLN A 177 12.55 13.21 -9.69
N THR A 178 11.51 12.42 -9.92
CA THR A 178 10.70 11.83 -8.85
C THR A 178 11.47 10.78 -8.07
N ILE A 179 12.26 9.93 -8.74
CA ILE A 179 13.15 8.97 -8.08
C ILE A 179 14.15 9.70 -7.18
N LEU A 180 14.83 10.73 -7.69
CA LEU A 180 15.84 11.49 -6.94
C LEU A 180 15.25 12.15 -5.68
N ILE A 181 14.04 12.72 -5.78
CA ILE A 181 13.38 13.37 -4.64
C ILE A 181 13.02 12.36 -3.56
N TYR A 182 12.44 11.21 -3.93
CA TYR A 182 12.09 10.18 -2.97
C TYR A 182 13.31 9.46 -2.40
N SER A 183 14.36 9.24 -3.19
CA SER A 183 15.62 8.68 -2.68
C SER A 183 16.30 9.64 -1.70
N ALA A 184 16.30 10.95 -1.99
CA ALA A 184 16.83 11.94 -1.07
C ALA A 184 16.04 11.97 0.25
N ALA A 185 14.70 11.96 0.17
CA ALA A 185 13.85 11.88 1.36
C ALA A 185 14.12 10.59 2.18
N PHE A 186 14.31 9.46 1.50
CA PHE A 186 14.66 8.19 2.15
C PHE A 186 16.00 8.24 2.88
N VAL A 187 17.03 8.82 2.26
CA VAL A 187 18.34 9.01 2.90
C VAL A 187 18.24 9.91 4.13
N CYS A 188 17.47 10.99 4.07
CA CYS A 188 17.24 11.86 5.22
C CYS A 188 16.52 11.16 6.38
N ILE A 189 15.53 10.30 6.08
CA ILE A 189 14.82 9.53 7.11
C ILE A 189 15.76 8.48 7.73
N LEU A 190 16.57 7.80 6.92
CA LEU A 190 17.55 6.82 7.39
C LEU A 190 18.62 7.46 8.28
N SER A 191 19.16 8.62 7.89
CA SER A 191 20.16 9.31 8.69
C SER A 191 19.59 9.74 10.04
N PHE A 192 18.35 10.24 10.06
CA PHE A 192 17.68 10.59 11.31
C PHE A 192 17.46 9.37 12.22
N LYS A 193 17.02 8.23 11.65
CA LYS A 193 16.90 6.97 12.39
C LYS A 193 18.22 6.48 12.96
N LEU A 194 19.32 6.58 12.21
CA LEU A 194 20.64 6.20 12.68
C LEU A 194 21.08 7.03 13.89
N VAL A 195 20.79 8.34 13.90
CA VAL A 195 21.10 9.21 15.05
C VAL A 195 20.29 8.81 16.29
N ILE A 196 19.00 8.52 16.13
CA ILE A 196 18.15 8.07 17.24
C ILE A 196 18.64 6.74 17.82
N LEU A 197 19.04 5.81 16.95
CA LEU A 197 19.61 4.53 17.36
C LEU A 197 20.90 4.73 18.16
N GLN A 198 21.78 5.63 17.72
CA GLN A 198 23.02 5.97 18.44
C GLN A 198 22.75 6.62 19.80
N MET A 199 21.64 7.36 19.95
CA MET A 199 21.24 7.97 21.22
C MET A 199 20.52 7.01 22.18
N GLY A 200 20.34 5.74 21.80
CA GLY A 200 19.70 4.72 22.65
C GLY A 200 18.19 4.91 22.84
N LEU A 201 17.53 5.72 22.01
CA LEU A 201 16.11 6.07 22.11
C LEU A 201 15.21 5.11 21.33
N GLN A 202 15.42 3.79 21.47
CA GLN A 202 14.69 2.76 20.70
C GLN A 202 13.17 2.80 20.94
N ASN A 203 12.72 3.23 22.13
CA ASN A 203 11.30 3.35 22.47
C ASN A 203 10.57 4.44 21.65
N MET A 204 11.30 5.30 20.93
CA MET A 204 10.73 6.36 20.11
C MET A 204 10.60 5.97 18.63
N ASP A 205 11.00 4.76 18.23
CA ASP A 205 11.04 4.35 16.82
C ASP A 205 9.67 4.45 16.13
N ASP A 206 8.59 4.02 16.79
CA ASP A 206 7.23 4.11 16.25
C ASP A 206 6.77 5.56 16.09
N PHE A 207 7.09 6.41 17.06
CA PHE A 207 6.78 7.84 16.99
C PHE A 207 7.53 8.53 15.85
N VAL A 208 8.81 8.20 15.70
CA VAL A 208 9.69 8.72 14.63
C VAL A 208 9.18 8.27 13.26
N ASN A 209 8.75 7.01 13.14
CA ASN A 209 8.13 6.50 11.91
C ASN A 209 6.87 7.29 11.55
N CYS A 210 5.98 7.52 12.51
CA CYS A 210 4.78 8.34 12.30
C CYS A 210 5.12 9.76 11.84
N MET A 211 6.05 10.43 12.52
CA MET A 211 6.47 11.79 12.20
C MET A 211 7.11 11.88 10.81
N ALA A 212 7.96 10.92 10.46
CA ALA A 212 8.57 10.84 9.13
C ALA A 212 7.51 10.71 8.03
N MET A 213 6.50 9.85 8.23
CA MET A 213 5.41 9.68 7.27
C MET A 213 4.51 10.91 7.16
N ILE A 214 4.22 11.59 8.26
CA ILE A 214 3.47 12.85 8.26
C ILE A 214 4.23 13.93 7.48
N LEU A 215 5.55 13.99 7.63
CA LEU A 215 6.41 14.95 6.93
C LEU A 215 6.49 14.69 5.41
N LEU A 216 6.25 13.46 4.97
CA LEU A 216 6.16 13.10 3.55
C LEU A 216 4.85 13.54 2.89
N LEU A 217 3.75 13.67 3.63
CA LEU A 217 2.44 14.08 3.09
C LEU A 217 2.47 15.41 2.31
N PRO A 218 3.04 16.52 2.83
CA PRO A 218 3.13 17.77 2.06
C PRO A 218 4.00 17.63 0.80
N LEU A 219 5.04 16.78 0.84
CA LEU A 219 5.87 16.48 -0.33
C LEU A 219 5.06 15.72 -1.40
N HIS A 220 4.25 14.74 -1.00
CA HIS A 220 3.30 14.08 -1.91
C HIS A 220 2.35 15.08 -2.55
N ALA A 221 1.75 15.99 -1.76
CA ALA A 221 0.83 17.00 -2.27
C ALA A 221 1.50 17.95 -3.29
N LEU A 222 2.71 18.41 -3.01
CA LEU A 222 3.51 19.26 -3.91
C LEU A 222 3.85 18.52 -5.22
N GLN A 223 4.31 17.28 -5.12
CA GLN A 223 4.63 16.44 -6.29
C GLN A 223 3.39 16.23 -7.15
N LEU A 224 2.28 15.78 -6.56
CA LEU A 224 1.01 15.60 -7.26
C LEU A 224 0.61 16.89 -7.99
N LYS A 225 0.66 18.05 -7.33
CA LYS A 225 0.37 19.35 -7.96
C LYS A 225 1.31 19.68 -9.13
N SER A 226 2.59 19.34 -9.05
CA SER A 226 3.59 19.58 -10.11
C SER A 226 3.34 18.74 -11.38
N TYR A 227 2.80 17.53 -11.21
CA TYR A 227 2.33 16.70 -12.31
C TYR A 227 1.05 17.25 -12.95
N PHE A 228 0.29 18.07 -12.21
CA PHE A 228 -0.99 18.66 -12.62
C PHE A 228 -0.92 19.96 -13.42
N ILE A 229 0.26 20.58 -13.55
CA ILE A 229 0.47 21.65 -14.53
C ILE A 229 0.64 21.02 -15.92
N TRP A 230 -0.37 20.25 -16.36
CA TRP A 230 -0.55 19.97 -17.77
C TRP A 230 -1.04 21.26 -18.41
N LYS A 231 -0.09 22.06 -18.90
CA LYS A 231 -0.34 23.20 -19.78
C LYS A 231 -1.45 22.77 -20.76
N ARG A 232 -2.56 23.52 -20.80
CA ARG A 232 -3.47 23.43 -21.95
C ARG A 232 -2.58 23.57 -23.17
N ARG A 233 -2.70 22.67 -24.16
CA ARG A 233 -2.16 22.99 -25.48
C ARG A 233 -2.80 24.33 -25.83
N GLN A 234 -2.00 25.37 -25.95
CA GLN A 234 -2.51 26.60 -26.54
C GLN A 234 -2.96 26.20 -27.96
N PRO A 235 -4.19 26.53 -28.36
CA PRO A 235 -4.59 26.35 -29.75
C PRO A 235 -3.54 27.08 -30.60
N LYS A 236 -2.97 26.37 -31.57
CA LYS A 236 -2.18 26.98 -32.63
C LYS A 236 -3.12 27.77 -33.54
#